data_AF-A0A023WVR1-F1
#
_entry.id   AF-A0A023WVR1-F1
#
_cell.length_a   1.000
_cell.length_b   1.000
_cell.length_c   1.000
_cell.angle_alpha   90.00
_cell.angle_beta   90.00
_cell.angle_gamma   90.00
#
_symmetry.space_group_name_H-M   'P 1'
#
loop_
_entity.id
_entity.type
_entity.pdbx_description
1 polymer ?
#
loop_
_entity_poly.entity_id
_entity_poly.type
_entity_poly.pdbx_seq_one_letter_code
_entity_poly.pdbx_strand_id
1 'polypeptide(L)'
;MTYFSESLGGFIPAAWKNDGTYTTETWPADAVLLTDEESDRYWRQPAPVGKKLGSSGGRPAWVDIPPPSPPTRAQVEAQRLRAYADPLIGSDRYFAEAQREGLIGNAEAAEVAKALGLARFAEIQAEHPWPAE
;
A
#
# COMPACT_ATOMS: atom_id res chain seq x y z
N MET A 1 -33.56 -7.17 6.24
CA MET A 1 -33.37 -7.18 4.77
C MET A 1 -32.28 -6.20 4.42
N THR A 2 -31.31 -6.65 3.62
CA THR A 2 -30.13 -5.87 3.21
C THR A 2 -29.94 -6.09 1.71
N TYR A 3 -29.57 -5.04 1.00
CA TYR A 3 -29.24 -5.09 -0.42
C TYR A 3 -27.73 -5.01 -0.61
N PHE A 4 -27.22 -5.54 -1.71
CA PHE A 4 -25.85 -5.36 -2.17
C PHE A 4 -25.85 -4.59 -3.49
N SER A 5 -24.93 -3.65 -3.64
CA SER A 5 -24.70 -2.92 -4.89
C SER A 5 -23.23 -3.07 -5.27
N GLU A 6 -22.98 -3.55 -6.48
CA GLU A 6 -21.64 -3.75 -7.01
C GLU A 6 -20.94 -2.42 -7.27
N SER A 7 -21.66 -1.44 -7.80
CA SER A 7 -21.17 -0.09 -8.09
C SER A 7 -20.76 0.67 -6.81
N LEU A 8 -21.49 0.49 -5.71
CA LEU A 8 -21.09 1.00 -4.40
C LEU A 8 -20.03 0.13 -3.70
N GLY A 9 -19.85 -1.12 -4.15
CA GLY A 9 -18.95 -2.08 -3.53
C GLY A 9 -19.36 -2.45 -2.11
N GLY A 10 -20.66 -2.43 -1.80
CA GLY A 10 -21.12 -2.48 -0.42
C GLY A 10 -22.59 -2.84 -0.24
N PHE A 11 -23.02 -2.82 1.02
CA PHE A 11 -24.35 -3.22 1.45
C PHE A 11 -25.19 -2.02 1.89
N ILE A 12 -26.49 -2.09 1.61
CA ILE A 12 -27.47 -1.05 1.90
C ILE A 12 -28.62 -1.66 2.72
N PRO A 13 -28.82 -1.25 3.98
CA PRO A 13 -29.98 -1.67 4.75
C PRO A 13 -31.30 -1.28 4.06
N ALA A 14 -32.28 -2.18 4.05
CA ALA A 14 -33.59 -1.88 3.45
C ALA A 14 -34.31 -0.69 4.09
N ALA A 15 -34.03 -0.41 5.37
CA ALA A 15 -34.59 0.74 6.11
C ALA A 15 -34.25 2.08 5.45
N TRP A 16 -33.12 2.17 4.75
CA TRP A 16 -32.64 3.41 4.12
C TRP A 16 -33.46 3.84 2.89
N LYS A 17 -34.37 2.97 2.41
CA LYS A 17 -35.36 3.35 1.39
C LYS A 17 -36.42 4.32 1.93
N ASN A 18 -36.68 4.28 3.24
CA ASN A 18 -37.84 4.94 3.84
C ASN A 18 -37.44 6.00 4.88
N ASP A 19 -36.16 6.09 5.27
CA ASP A 19 -35.67 7.05 6.26
C ASP A 19 -35.21 8.38 5.65
N GLY A 20 -35.25 8.50 4.31
CA GLY A 20 -34.82 9.68 3.56
C GLY A 20 -33.36 9.66 3.11
N THR A 21 -32.59 8.61 3.42
CA THR A 21 -31.19 8.46 2.97
C THR A 21 -31.11 8.24 1.45
N TYR A 22 -31.95 7.34 0.93
CA TYR A 22 -32.09 7.13 -0.51
C TYR A 22 -33.46 7.60 -0.99
N THR A 23 -33.47 8.27 -2.14
CA THR A 23 -34.69 8.54 -2.92
C THR A 23 -34.85 7.46 -3.99
N THR A 24 -35.99 7.46 -4.67
CA THR A 24 -36.20 6.59 -5.84
C THR A 24 -35.18 6.83 -6.96
N GLU A 25 -34.61 8.03 -7.03
CA GLU A 25 -33.63 8.42 -8.04
C GLU A 25 -32.19 8.10 -7.62
N THR A 26 -31.89 8.13 -6.32
CA THR A 26 -30.53 7.86 -5.81
C THR A 26 -30.30 6.40 -5.43
N TRP A 27 -31.35 5.59 -5.35
CA TRP A 27 -31.23 4.15 -5.11
C TRP A 27 -30.45 3.48 -6.25
N PRO A 28 -29.38 2.70 -5.97
CA PRO A 28 -28.59 2.10 -7.03
C PRO A 28 -29.42 1.12 -7.87
N ALA A 29 -29.35 1.25 -9.19
CA ALA A 29 -30.06 0.39 -10.13
C ALA A 29 -29.59 -1.07 -10.08
N ASP A 30 -28.37 -1.30 -9.62
CA ASP A 30 -27.75 -2.61 -9.45
C ASP A 30 -27.94 -3.20 -8.04
N ALA A 31 -28.73 -2.55 -7.18
CA ALA A 31 -28.95 -3.02 -5.81
C ALA A 31 -29.83 -4.29 -5.80
N VAL A 32 -29.23 -5.42 -5.45
CA VAL A 32 -29.88 -6.73 -5.36
C VAL A 32 -30.16 -7.06 -3.90
N LEU A 33 -31.37 -7.54 -3.60
CA LEU A 33 -31.72 -8.02 -2.26
C LEU A 33 -30.92 -9.30 -1.97
N LEU A 34 -30.26 -9.34 -0.80
CA LEU A 34 -29.56 -10.55 -0.36
C LEU A 34 -30.53 -11.67 -0.03
N THR A 35 -30.15 -12.88 -0.38
CA THR A 35 -30.68 -14.10 0.21
C THR A 35 -30.27 -14.23 1.68
N ASP A 36 -30.93 -15.11 2.42
CA ASP A 36 -30.56 -15.39 3.82
C ASP A 36 -29.15 -15.99 3.88
N GLU A 37 -28.80 -16.89 2.95
CA GLU A 37 -27.47 -17.51 2.86
C GLU A 37 -26.37 -16.47 2.56
N GLU A 38 -26.62 -15.51 1.66
CA GLU A 38 -25.67 -14.43 1.38
C GLU A 38 -25.54 -13.47 2.57
N SER A 39 -26.65 -13.19 3.26
CA SER A 39 -26.64 -12.34 4.45
C SER A 39 -25.78 -12.96 5.55
N ASP A 40 -25.96 -14.25 5.83
CA ASP A 40 -25.18 -14.95 6.85
C ASP A 40 -23.70 -15.07 6.48
N ARG A 41 -23.36 -15.12 5.19
CA ARG A 41 -21.99 -15.30 4.71
C ARG A 41 -21.19 -14.01 4.57
N TYR A 42 -21.83 -12.90 4.21
CA TYR A 42 -21.13 -11.68 3.83
C TYR A 42 -21.51 -10.46 4.67
N TRP A 43 -22.77 -10.36 5.11
CA TRP A 43 -23.22 -9.16 5.80
C TRP A 43 -22.72 -9.13 7.26
N ARG A 44 -21.90 -8.12 7.58
CA ARG A 44 -21.23 -7.96 8.88
C ARG A 44 -20.34 -9.16 9.27
N GLN A 45 -19.94 -9.97 8.29
CA GLN A 45 -18.99 -11.05 8.49
C GLN A 45 -17.56 -10.56 8.20
N PRO A 46 -16.57 -11.05 8.95
CA PRO A 46 -15.18 -10.76 8.64
C PRO A 46 -14.78 -11.42 7.32
N ALA A 47 -14.01 -10.71 6.51
CA ALA A 47 -13.43 -11.28 5.30
C ALA A 47 -12.42 -12.39 5.67
N PRO A 48 -12.39 -13.51 4.94
CA PRO A 48 -11.32 -14.49 5.06
C PRO A 48 -9.93 -13.88 4.76
N VAL A 49 -8.88 -14.50 5.28
CA VAL A 49 -7.49 -14.06 5.04
C VAL A 49 -7.20 -13.96 3.54
N GLY A 50 -6.63 -12.83 3.11
CA GLY A 50 -6.27 -12.59 1.71
C GLY A 50 -7.43 -12.23 0.79
N LYS A 51 -8.66 -12.14 1.32
CA LYS A 51 -9.85 -11.79 0.57
C LYS A 51 -10.46 -10.47 1.03
N LYS A 52 -11.21 -9.83 0.14
CA LYS A 52 -12.02 -8.64 0.41
C LYS A 52 -13.43 -8.83 -0.14
N LEU A 53 -14.37 -8.01 0.34
CA LEU A 53 -15.69 -7.95 -0.27
C LEU A 53 -15.54 -7.41 -1.70
N GLY A 54 -16.12 -8.12 -2.65
CA GLY A 54 -16.26 -7.71 -4.04
C GLY A 54 -17.58 -8.24 -4.60
N SER A 55 -17.68 -8.25 -5.94
CA SER A 55 -18.82 -8.77 -6.66
C SER A 55 -18.40 -9.93 -7.57
N SER A 56 -19.27 -10.92 -7.70
CA SER A 56 -19.20 -11.95 -8.75
C SER A 56 -20.58 -12.07 -9.39
N GLY A 57 -20.74 -11.48 -10.57
CA GLY A 57 -22.01 -11.50 -11.30
C GLY A 57 -23.13 -10.69 -10.62
N GLY A 58 -22.82 -9.50 -10.09
CA GLY A 58 -23.79 -8.62 -9.41
C GLY A 58 -24.15 -9.02 -7.98
N ARG A 59 -23.48 -10.04 -7.42
CA ARG A 59 -23.73 -10.57 -6.07
C ARG A 59 -22.48 -10.52 -5.21
N PRO A 60 -22.62 -10.38 -3.87
CA PRO A 60 -21.47 -10.27 -3.00
C PRO A 60 -20.63 -11.55 -3.05
N ALA A 61 -19.31 -11.38 -3.11
CA ALA A 61 -18.37 -12.48 -3.09
C ALA A 61 -17.08 -12.08 -2.34
N TRP A 62 -16.43 -13.06 -1.72
CA TRP A 62 -15.09 -12.89 -1.19
C TRP A 62 -14.07 -13.05 -2.32
N VAL A 63 -13.67 -11.94 -2.92
CA VAL A 63 -12.68 -11.89 -4.00
C VAL A 63 -11.28 -11.76 -3.44
N ASP A 64 -10.29 -12.23 -4.18
CA ASP A 64 -8.89 -12.12 -3.76
C ASP A 64 -8.46 -10.65 -3.76
N ILE A 65 -7.69 -10.26 -2.74
CA ILE A 65 -7.07 -8.93 -2.71
C ILE A 65 -6.00 -8.93 -3.80
N PRO A 66 -6.09 -8.04 -4.81
CA PRO A 66 -5.04 -7.94 -5.81
C PRO A 66 -3.73 -7.57 -5.13
N PRO A 67 -2.58 -8.08 -5.60
CA PRO A 67 -1.29 -7.65 -5.10
C PRO A 67 -1.17 -6.12 -5.22
N PRO A 68 -0.45 -5.46 -4.30
CA PRO A 68 -0.21 -4.03 -4.41
C PRO A 68 0.47 -3.73 -5.74
N SER A 69 0.11 -2.60 -6.35
CA SER A 69 0.81 -2.12 -7.54
C SER A 69 2.30 -1.93 -7.24
N PRO A 70 3.19 -2.25 -8.19
CA PRO A 70 4.62 -1.94 -8.05
C PRO A 70 4.84 -0.44 -7.73
N PRO A 71 5.86 -0.09 -6.94
CA PRO A 71 6.13 1.30 -6.63
C PRO A 71 6.54 2.05 -7.91
N THR A 72 6.14 3.31 -8.01
CA THR A 72 6.61 4.19 -9.09
C THR A 72 8.08 4.54 -8.88
N ARG A 73 8.75 4.96 -9.96
CA ARG A 73 10.15 5.41 -9.89
C ARG A 73 10.34 6.52 -8.84
N ALA A 74 9.42 7.47 -8.78
CA ALA A 74 9.45 8.55 -7.79
C ALA A 74 9.31 8.04 -6.34
N GLN A 75 8.51 7.00 -6.11
CA GLN A 75 8.39 6.36 -4.80
C GLN A 75 9.67 5.63 -4.40
N VAL A 76 10.30 4.90 -5.33
CA VAL A 76 11.59 4.24 -5.10
C VAL A 76 12.68 5.28 -4.81
N GLU A 77 12.71 6.38 -5.55
CA GLU A 77 13.66 7.47 -5.32
C GLU A 77 13.48 8.10 -3.94
N ALA A 78 12.25 8.38 -3.52
CA ALA A 78 11.96 8.90 -2.18
C ALA A 78 12.38 7.91 -1.08
N GLN A 79 12.22 6.60 -1.29
CA GLN A 79 12.68 5.57 -0.35
C GLN A 79 14.21 5.56 -0.24
N ARG A 80 14.92 5.57 -1.37
CA ARG A 80 16.39 5.63 -1.41
C ARG A 80 16.92 6.88 -0.70
N LEU A 81 16.37 8.06 -0.98
CA LEU A 81 16.79 9.31 -0.33
C LEU A 81 16.65 9.24 1.20
N ARG A 82 15.54 8.69 1.70
CA ARG A 82 15.35 8.49 3.15
C ARG A 82 16.37 7.51 3.72
N ALA A 83 16.63 6.40 3.02
CA ALA A 83 17.58 5.39 3.46
C ALA A 83 19.03 5.92 3.45
N TYR A 84 19.43 6.69 2.44
CA TYR A 84 20.76 7.30 2.40
C TYR A 84 20.99 8.28 3.55
N ALA A 85 19.97 9.11 3.84
CA ALA A 85 20.02 10.15 4.86
C ALA A 85 19.81 9.65 6.30
N ASP A 86 19.52 8.36 6.51
CA ASP A 86 19.34 7.83 7.87
C ASP A 86 20.64 8.03 8.70
N PRO A 87 20.57 8.71 9.85
CA PRO A 87 21.77 9.10 10.60
C PRO A 87 22.50 7.92 11.24
N LEU A 88 21.82 6.78 11.43
CA LEU A 88 22.37 5.60 12.09
C LEU A 88 22.86 4.57 11.08
N ILE A 89 22.09 4.29 10.04
CA ILE A 89 22.33 3.17 9.11
C ILE A 89 22.45 3.58 7.64
N GLY A 90 22.34 4.88 7.34
CA GLY A 90 22.42 5.39 5.97
C GLY A 90 23.84 5.42 5.41
N SER A 91 23.95 5.64 4.11
CA SER A 91 25.25 5.81 3.44
C SER A 91 25.89 7.17 3.72
N ASP A 92 25.08 8.21 3.90
CA ASP A 92 25.56 9.59 3.93
C ASP A 92 26.43 9.90 5.14
N ARG A 93 26.19 9.22 6.28
CA ARG A 93 27.06 9.32 7.47
C ARG A 93 28.51 8.94 7.17
N TYR A 94 28.74 7.92 6.34
CA TYR A 94 30.08 7.48 5.97
C TYR A 94 30.76 8.47 5.02
N PHE A 95 30.01 9.07 4.11
CA PHE A 95 30.55 10.12 3.24
C PHE A 95 30.85 11.42 4.02
N ALA A 96 30.07 11.73 5.05
CA ALA A 96 30.36 12.83 5.96
C ALA A 96 31.61 12.55 6.81
N GLU A 97 31.77 11.33 7.31
CA GLU A 97 32.98 10.88 8.03
C GLU A 97 34.21 10.93 7.12
N ALA A 98 34.12 10.41 5.90
CA ALA A 98 35.20 10.45 4.92
C ALA A 98 35.66 11.87 4.63
N GLN A 99 34.72 12.81 4.46
CA GLN A 99 35.03 14.23 4.28
C GLN A 99 35.74 14.82 5.51
N ARG A 100 35.24 14.53 6.72
CA ARG A 100 35.85 15.02 7.97
C ARG A 100 37.28 14.51 8.13
N GLU A 101 37.51 13.20 7.93
CA GLU A 101 38.84 12.59 8.03
C GLU A 101 39.81 13.17 6.99
N GLY A 102 39.33 13.39 5.76
CA GLY A 102 40.12 14.05 4.71
C GLY A 102 40.54 15.47 5.07
N LEU A 103 39.64 16.27 5.67
CA LEU A 103 39.93 17.64 6.10
C LEU A 103 40.99 17.72 7.21
N ILE A 104 41.09 16.69 8.06
CA ILE A 104 42.09 16.62 9.14
C ILE A 104 43.36 15.85 8.76
N GLY A 105 43.49 15.46 7.49
CA GLY A 105 44.69 14.81 6.95
C GLY A 105 44.78 13.29 7.17
N ASN A 106 43.72 12.66 7.67
CA ASN A 106 43.66 11.21 7.90
C ASN A 106 43.22 10.47 6.62
N ALA A 107 44.10 10.45 5.62
CA ALA A 107 43.78 9.91 4.29
C ALA A 107 43.31 8.43 4.32
N GLU A 108 43.93 7.60 5.15
CA GLU A 108 43.56 6.19 5.27
C GLU A 108 42.14 6.02 5.83
N ALA A 109 41.82 6.72 6.92
CA ALA A 109 40.47 6.68 7.52
C ALA A 109 39.41 7.22 6.56
N ALA A 110 39.73 8.26 5.79
CA ALA A 110 38.83 8.83 4.79
C ALA A 110 38.46 7.80 3.69
N GLU A 111 39.45 7.07 3.16
CA GLU A 111 39.21 6.04 2.15
C GLU A 111 38.44 4.84 2.71
N VAL A 112 38.72 4.42 3.96
CA VAL A 112 37.95 3.37 4.63
C VAL A 112 36.49 3.77 4.78
N ALA A 113 36.21 4.97 5.30
CA ALA A 113 34.85 5.46 5.45
C ALA A 113 34.13 5.58 4.09
N LYS A 114 34.81 6.07 3.05
CA LYS A 114 34.25 6.14 1.70
C LYS A 114 33.91 4.76 1.13
N ALA A 115 34.76 3.76 1.33
CA ALA A 115 34.50 2.39 0.90
C ALA A 115 33.25 1.81 1.58
N LEU A 116 33.09 2.04 2.89
CA LEU A 116 31.88 1.66 3.64
C LEU A 116 30.63 2.38 3.11
N GLY A 117 30.73 3.68 2.83
CA GLY A 117 29.65 4.47 2.25
C GLY A 117 29.21 3.96 0.88
N LEU A 118 30.15 3.61 0.00
CA LEU A 118 29.87 3.03 -1.31
C LEU A 118 29.21 1.65 -1.20
N ALA A 119 29.67 0.81 -0.28
CA ALA A 119 29.07 -0.50 -0.03
C ALA A 119 27.61 -0.34 0.43
N ARG A 120 27.36 0.52 1.44
CA ARG A 120 25.99 0.75 1.94
C ARG A 120 25.09 1.40 0.89
N PHE A 121 25.63 2.31 0.09
CA PHE A 121 24.89 2.92 -1.02
C PHE A 121 24.42 1.86 -2.02
N ALA A 122 25.30 0.93 -2.40
CA ALA A 122 24.95 -0.17 -3.29
C ALA A 122 23.91 -1.14 -2.69
N GLU A 123 24.02 -1.45 -1.39
CA GLU A 123 23.02 -2.25 -0.67
C GLU A 123 21.63 -1.60 -0.69
N ILE A 124 21.54 -0.29 -0.38
CA ILE A 124 20.27 0.45 -0.42
C ILE A 124 19.68 0.45 -1.84
N GLN A 125 20.51 0.54 -2.87
CA GLN A 125 20.04 0.42 -4.25
C GLN A 125 19.47 -0.97 -4.56
N ALA A 126 20.05 -2.03 -4.00
CA ALA A 126 19.55 -3.40 -4.14
C ALA A 126 18.28 -3.65 -3.32
N GLU A 127 18.16 -3.06 -2.12
CA GLU A 127 16.95 -3.09 -1.28
C GLU A 127 15.77 -2.36 -1.94
N HIS A 128 16.05 -1.30 -2.70
CA HIS A 128 15.06 -0.48 -3.40
C HIS A 128 15.34 -0.46 -4.91
N PRO A 129 15.09 -1.56 -5.65
CA PRO A 129 15.37 -1.62 -7.08
C PRO A 129 14.45 -0.71 -7.88
N TRP A 130 14.92 -0.25 -9.04
CA TRP A 130 14.05 0.47 -9.97
C TRP A 130 12.89 -0.43 -10.44
N PRO A 131 11.69 0.13 -10.61
CA PRO A 131 10.61 -0.63 -11.24
C PRO A 131 10.99 -0.98 -12.68
N ALA A 132 10.44 -2.09 -13.18
CA ALA A 132 10.55 -2.42 -14.61
C ALA A 132 9.90 -1.31 -15.46
N GLU A 133 10.51 -1.02 -16.62
CA GLU A 133 9.98 -0.05 -17.60
C GLU A 133 8.68 -0.53 -18.26
#